data_AF-A0A848TJS2-F1
#
_entry.id   AF-A0A848TJS2-F1
#
_cell.length_a   1.000
_cell.length_b   1.000
_cell.length_c   1.000
_cell.angle_alpha   90.00
_cell.angle_beta   90.00
_cell.angle_gamma   90.00
#
_symmetry.space_group_name_H-M   'P 1'
#
loop_
_entity.id
_entity.type
_entity.pdbx_description
1 polymer ?
#
loop_
_entity_poly.entity_id
_entity_poly.type
_entity_poly.pdbx_seq_one_letter_code
_entity_poly.pdbx_strand_id
1 'polypeptide(L)'
;RSTDMTLGGQGAPLAPFYHFALARHLKASRPVVFLNIGGVANLTWVDPSKAAPEAKGACLAFDTGPGNAKIDDLLMARRGLRMDEDGALTLSGVVDGDILDALLAGERYFARIPPKSLDRDDFRGWTRAVDGLSDSDAVATLAATSAGAVARGLEHCPSAPERILVTGGGRKNPGLMEMLAGLAPCPVAPVEDVGLDGDMLEAQAFAYLAVRVLRGLPTSAPGTTGVAAPVGGGQVSRPGDVTRRARA
;
A
#
# COMPACT_ATOMS: atom_id res chain seq x y z
N ARG A 1 -3.49 -0.31 15.85
CA ARG A 1 -4.00 0.99 15.38
C ARG A 1 -4.25 1.98 16.52
N SER A 2 -5.19 1.73 17.45
CA SER A 2 -5.61 2.74 18.44
C SER A 2 -4.45 3.33 19.28
N THR A 3 -3.59 2.48 19.85
CA THR A 3 -2.43 2.95 20.64
C THR A 3 -1.47 3.84 19.85
N ASP A 4 -1.23 3.50 18.58
CA ASP A 4 -0.36 4.26 17.68
C ASP A 4 -0.92 5.67 17.44
N MET A 5 -2.23 5.74 17.16
CA MET A 5 -2.94 7.01 16.95
C MET A 5 -3.00 7.86 18.22
N THR A 6 -3.24 7.26 19.39
CA THR A 6 -3.22 7.97 20.68
C THR A 6 -1.85 8.60 20.96
N LEU A 7 -0.77 8.02 20.44
CA LEU A 7 0.59 8.51 20.58
C LEU A 7 1.06 9.37 19.38
N GLY A 8 0.12 9.85 18.55
CA GLY A 8 0.37 10.79 17.47
C GLY A 8 0.77 10.18 16.12
N GLY A 9 0.74 8.86 15.99
CA GLY A 9 0.94 8.17 14.71
C GLY A 9 -0.29 8.17 13.82
N GLN A 10 -0.11 7.79 12.56
CA GLN A 10 -1.19 7.68 11.57
C GLN A 10 -2.06 6.42 11.77
N GLY A 11 -1.56 5.41 12.48
CA GLY A 11 -2.25 4.13 12.67
C GLY A 11 -2.22 3.19 11.45
N ALA A 12 -1.57 3.58 10.36
CA ALA A 12 -1.37 2.85 9.12
C ALA A 12 -0.12 3.37 8.38
N PRO A 13 0.48 2.56 7.47
CA PRO A 13 0.22 1.13 7.24
C PRO A 13 0.80 0.24 8.36
N LEU A 14 0.18 -0.93 8.59
CA LEU A 14 0.54 -1.83 9.70
C LEU A 14 1.40 -3.04 9.30
N ALA A 15 1.45 -3.39 8.00
CA ALA A 15 2.31 -4.44 7.48
C ALA A 15 3.84 -4.22 7.50
N PRO A 16 4.42 -3.00 7.68
CA PRO A 16 5.85 -2.77 7.46
C PRO A 16 6.82 -3.70 8.19
N PHE A 17 6.51 -4.06 9.44
CA PHE A 17 7.39 -4.94 10.23
C PHE A 17 7.36 -6.39 9.75
N TYR A 18 6.26 -6.82 9.13
CA TYR A 18 6.16 -8.11 8.47
C TYR A 18 6.91 -8.09 7.13
N HIS A 19 6.77 -7.02 6.34
CA HIS A 19 7.57 -6.81 5.13
C HIS A 19 9.07 -6.86 5.40
N PHE A 20 9.53 -6.30 6.53
CA PHE A 20 10.92 -6.44 6.97
C PHE A 20 11.34 -7.89 7.21
N ALA A 21 10.49 -8.67 7.90
CA ALA A 21 10.75 -10.09 8.13
C ALA A 21 10.80 -10.88 6.81
N LEU A 22 9.92 -10.55 5.86
CA LEU A 22 9.90 -11.15 4.53
C LEU A 22 11.15 -10.81 3.72
N ALA A 23 11.62 -9.57 3.72
CA ALA A 23 12.87 -9.20 3.04
C ALA A 23 14.05 -10.03 3.57
N ARG A 24 14.12 -10.28 4.88
CA ARG A 24 15.13 -11.17 5.48
C ARG A 24 14.91 -12.64 5.14
N HIS A 25 13.66 -13.11 5.12
CA HIS A 25 13.31 -14.47 4.70
C HIS A 25 13.77 -14.74 3.25
N LEU A 26 13.55 -13.77 2.37
CA LEU A 26 13.99 -13.77 0.98
C LEU A 26 15.50 -13.56 0.81
N LYS A 27 16.25 -13.35 1.92
CA LYS A 27 17.69 -13.08 1.93
C LYS A 27 18.10 -11.91 1.05
N ALA A 28 17.25 -10.88 0.96
CA ALA A 28 17.56 -9.67 0.22
C ALA A 28 18.82 -9.00 0.80
N SER A 29 19.75 -8.60 -0.08
CA SER A 29 21.01 -7.96 0.30
C SER A 29 20.97 -6.44 0.18
N ARG A 30 19.98 -5.92 -0.54
CA ARG A 30 19.72 -4.50 -0.77
C ARG A 30 18.28 -4.17 -0.40
N PRO A 31 17.92 -2.87 -0.37
CA PRO A 31 16.56 -2.49 -0.03
C PRO A 31 15.52 -3.05 -0.99
N VAL A 32 14.35 -3.44 -0.48
CA VAL A 32 13.22 -3.96 -1.26
C VAL A 32 11.98 -3.14 -0.93
N VAL A 33 11.13 -2.90 -1.93
CA VAL A 33 9.81 -2.31 -1.70
C VAL A 33 8.75 -3.39 -1.78
N PHE A 34 7.86 -3.44 -0.79
CA PHE A 34 6.59 -4.15 -0.87
C PHE A 34 5.50 -3.11 -1.15
N LEU A 35 4.81 -3.23 -2.29
CA LEU A 35 3.77 -2.32 -2.73
C LEU A 35 2.42 -3.03 -2.68
N ASN A 36 1.57 -2.67 -1.72
CA ASN A 36 0.20 -3.17 -1.66
C ASN A 36 -0.74 -2.27 -2.47
N ILE A 37 -1.42 -2.84 -3.46
CA ILE A 37 -2.44 -2.14 -4.25
C ILE A 37 -3.81 -2.73 -3.91
N GLY A 38 -4.41 -2.19 -2.83
CA GLY A 38 -5.82 -2.43 -2.49
C GLY A 38 -6.70 -1.30 -3.02
N GLY A 39 -7.72 -0.90 -2.27
CA GLY A 39 -8.46 0.32 -2.58
C GLY A 39 -7.57 1.58 -2.50
N VAL A 40 -6.67 1.61 -1.53
CA VAL A 40 -5.56 2.56 -1.40
C VAL A 40 -4.26 1.81 -1.68
N ALA A 41 -3.35 2.45 -2.42
CA ALA A 41 -2.01 1.93 -2.62
C ALA A 41 -1.10 2.41 -1.49
N ASN A 42 -0.34 1.48 -0.91
CA ASN A 42 0.64 1.78 0.13
C ASN A 42 1.92 0.98 -0.09
N LEU A 43 3.05 1.57 0.27
CA LEU A 43 4.34 0.93 0.13
C LEU A 43 5.06 0.82 1.46
N THR A 44 5.93 -0.19 1.55
CA THR A 44 6.98 -0.27 2.56
C THR A 44 8.30 -0.45 1.84
N TRP A 45 9.17 0.55 1.95
CA TRP A 45 10.59 0.40 1.67
C TRP A 45 11.29 -0.21 2.88
N VAL A 46 12.10 -1.24 2.66
CA VAL A 46 12.74 -2.05 3.70
C VAL A 46 14.24 -2.12 3.44
N ASP A 47 15.05 -1.81 4.45
CA ASP A 47 16.49 -2.10 4.46
C ASP A 47 16.77 -3.35 5.34
N PRO A 48 16.95 -4.54 4.73
CA PRO A 48 17.13 -5.79 5.46
C PRO A 48 18.48 -5.88 6.19
N SER A 49 19.43 -4.95 5.93
CA SER A 49 20.72 -4.91 6.61
C SER A 49 20.64 -4.43 8.06
N LYS A 50 19.53 -3.77 8.44
CA LYS A 50 19.33 -3.30 9.81
C LYS A 50 19.07 -4.46 10.77
N ALA A 51 19.39 -4.26 12.03
CA ALA A 51 19.26 -5.31 13.05
C ALA A 51 17.80 -5.73 13.31
N ALA A 52 16.88 -4.75 13.30
CA ALA A 52 15.48 -4.91 13.64
C ALA A 52 14.60 -3.93 12.85
N PRO A 53 13.30 -4.21 12.64
CA PRO A 53 12.41 -3.35 11.86
C PRO A 53 12.12 -1.99 12.53
N GLU A 54 12.23 -1.89 13.85
CA GLU A 54 12.10 -0.64 14.59
C GLU A 54 13.38 0.23 14.58
N ALA A 55 14.49 -0.27 14.05
CA ALA A 55 15.73 0.50 13.97
C ALA A 55 15.58 1.69 13.01
N LYS A 56 16.27 2.79 13.32
CA LYS A 56 16.24 3.99 12.46
C LYS A 56 16.73 3.64 11.04
N GLY A 57 15.88 3.96 10.06
CA GLY A 57 16.15 3.68 8.64
C GLY A 57 15.95 2.22 8.22
N ALA A 58 15.34 1.37 9.04
CA ALA A 58 14.99 0.00 8.67
C ALA A 58 13.77 -0.08 7.75
N CYS A 59 12.76 0.76 8.02
CA CYS A 59 11.55 0.85 7.20
C CYS A 59 11.20 2.31 6.93
N LEU A 60 10.67 2.56 5.74
CA LEU A 60 9.84 3.73 5.43
C LEU A 60 8.51 3.23 4.86
N ALA A 61 7.38 3.67 5.43
CA ALA A 61 6.06 3.25 4.94
C ALA A 61 5.04 4.39 4.96
N PHE A 62 4.15 4.38 3.97
CA PHE A 62 3.12 5.39 3.77
C PHE A 62 2.17 4.96 2.65
N ASP A 63 1.03 5.65 2.56
CA ASP A 63 0.10 5.52 1.44
C ASP A 63 0.58 6.38 0.26
N THR A 64 0.64 5.80 -0.94
CA THR A 64 1.10 6.52 -2.14
C THR A 64 -0.03 7.33 -2.77
N GLY A 65 -1.26 6.83 -2.71
CA GLY A 65 -2.41 7.39 -3.39
C GLY A 65 -3.52 6.35 -3.58
N PRO A 66 -4.50 6.63 -4.45
CA PRO A 66 -5.52 5.66 -4.83
C PRO A 66 -4.89 4.39 -5.43
N GLY A 67 -5.38 3.22 -5.00
CA GLY A 67 -5.19 1.96 -5.71
C GLY A 67 -6.38 1.71 -6.63
N ASN A 68 -7.05 0.56 -6.45
CA ASN A 68 -8.17 0.15 -7.29
C ASN A 68 -9.47 0.91 -7.01
N ALA A 69 -9.60 1.63 -5.87
CA ALA A 69 -10.90 2.14 -5.42
C ALA A 69 -11.60 3.04 -6.45
N LYS A 70 -10.86 3.87 -7.19
CA LYS A 70 -11.46 4.77 -8.20
C LYS A 70 -11.89 4.03 -9.47
N ILE A 71 -11.19 2.97 -9.84
CA ILE A 71 -11.58 2.08 -10.92
C ILE A 71 -12.84 1.31 -10.51
N ASP A 72 -12.84 0.74 -9.31
CA ASP A 72 -13.97 -0.03 -8.77
C ASP A 72 -15.22 0.85 -8.64
N ASP A 73 -15.09 2.07 -8.12
CA ASP A 73 -16.19 3.03 -7.99
C ASP A 73 -16.76 3.43 -9.36
N LEU A 74 -15.89 3.69 -10.35
CA LEU A 74 -16.30 4.01 -11.72
C LEU A 74 -17.06 2.84 -12.37
N LEU A 75 -16.55 1.62 -12.25
CA LEU A 75 -17.16 0.43 -12.84
C LEU A 75 -18.46 0.04 -12.16
N MET A 76 -18.55 0.24 -10.85
CA MET A 76 -19.80 0.06 -10.14
C MET A 76 -20.85 1.04 -10.64
N ALA A 77 -20.48 2.32 -10.80
CA ALA A 77 -21.40 3.36 -11.25
C ALA A 77 -21.85 3.18 -12.72
N ARG A 78 -20.94 2.81 -13.63
CA ARG A 78 -21.23 2.73 -15.07
C ARG A 78 -21.75 1.37 -15.52
N ARG A 79 -21.26 0.28 -14.91
CA ARG A 79 -21.49 -1.10 -15.39
C ARG A 79 -22.06 -2.05 -14.33
N GLY A 80 -22.17 -1.63 -13.07
CA GLY A 80 -22.53 -2.52 -11.96
C GLY A 80 -21.48 -3.60 -11.67
N LEU A 81 -20.25 -3.43 -12.16
CA LEU A 81 -19.15 -4.36 -11.97
C LEU A 81 -18.31 -3.94 -10.75
N ARG A 82 -17.79 -4.92 -10.00
CA ARG A 82 -17.05 -4.65 -8.76
C ARG A 82 -15.59 -4.28 -8.97
N MET A 83 -15.01 -4.68 -10.10
CA MET A 83 -13.60 -4.48 -10.43
C MET A 83 -13.39 -4.66 -11.94
N ASP A 84 -12.23 -4.22 -12.43
CA ASP A 84 -11.74 -4.57 -13.77
C ASP A 84 -11.08 -5.94 -13.73
N GLU A 85 -11.84 -6.98 -14.08
CA GLU A 85 -11.37 -8.36 -14.06
C GLU A 85 -10.23 -8.57 -15.06
N ASP A 86 -9.12 -9.13 -14.56
CA ASP A 86 -7.87 -9.34 -15.30
C ASP A 86 -7.34 -8.10 -16.04
N GLY A 87 -7.70 -6.89 -15.59
CA GLY A 87 -7.30 -5.64 -16.22
C GLY A 87 -7.81 -5.47 -17.65
N ALA A 88 -8.91 -6.12 -18.04
CA ALA A 88 -9.38 -6.16 -19.42
C ALA A 88 -9.66 -4.77 -20.01
N LEU A 89 -10.30 -3.88 -19.24
CA LEU A 89 -10.51 -2.50 -19.66
C LEU A 89 -9.22 -1.69 -19.59
N THR A 90 -8.40 -1.91 -18.57
CA THR A 90 -7.09 -1.27 -18.42
C THR A 90 -6.20 -1.52 -19.64
N LEU A 91 -6.18 -2.75 -20.16
CA LEU A 91 -5.37 -3.16 -21.32
C LEU A 91 -5.94 -2.69 -22.67
N SER A 92 -7.26 -2.56 -22.79
CA SER A 92 -7.91 -2.19 -24.06
C SER A 92 -8.09 -0.68 -24.24
N GLY A 93 -7.94 0.09 -23.16
CA GLY A 93 -8.07 1.55 -23.18
C GLY A 93 -6.82 2.27 -23.66
N VAL A 94 -7.01 3.51 -24.07
CA VAL A 94 -5.96 4.49 -24.35
C VAL A 94 -5.92 5.50 -23.21
N VAL A 95 -4.74 5.71 -22.63
CA VAL A 95 -4.55 6.68 -21.54
C VAL A 95 -4.68 8.11 -22.08
N ASP A 96 -5.53 8.90 -21.45
CA ASP A 96 -5.58 10.35 -21.64
C ASP A 96 -4.50 11.02 -20.77
N GLY A 97 -3.42 11.45 -21.43
CA GLY A 97 -2.26 12.05 -20.77
C GLY A 97 -2.56 13.40 -20.11
N ASP A 98 -3.45 14.21 -20.71
CA ASP A 98 -3.79 15.53 -20.18
C ASP A 98 -4.57 15.41 -18.87
N ILE A 99 -5.52 14.46 -18.79
CA ILE A 99 -6.25 14.17 -17.55
C ILE A 99 -5.29 13.60 -16.49
N LEU A 100 -4.43 12.65 -16.84
CA LEU A 100 -3.46 12.06 -15.93
C LEU A 100 -2.58 13.15 -15.30
N ASP A 101 -1.96 14.00 -16.12
CA ASP A 101 -1.07 15.06 -15.66
C ASP A 101 -1.81 16.06 -14.77
N ALA A 102 -3.04 16.44 -15.14
CA ALA A 102 -3.88 17.32 -14.34
C ALA A 102 -4.21 16.72 -12.96
N LEU A 103 -4.55 15.43 -12.88
CA LEU A 103 -4.86 14.74 -11.63
C LEU A 103 -3.63 14.64 -10.71
N LEU A 104 -2.45 14.32 -11.26
CA LEU A 104 -1.22 14.23 -10.48
C LEU A 104 -0.73 15.61 -10.01
N ALA A 105 -0.82 16.64 -10.86
CA ALA A 105 -0.38 17.98 -10.50
C ALA A 105 -1.34 18.69 -9.53
N GLY A 106 -2.64 18.36 -9.58
CA GLY A 106 -3.67 18.99 -8.75
C GLY A 106 -3.61 18.63 -7.27
N GLU A 107 -2.93 17.54 -6.92
CA GLU A 107 -3.01 16.94 -5.59
C GLU A 107 -1.75 17.16 -4.74
N ARG A 108 -1.84 18.08 -3.77
CA ARG A 108 -0.74 18.38 -2.83
C ARG A 108 -0.31 17.17 -2.00
N TYR A 109 -1.16 16.14 -1.91
CA TYR A 109 -0.87 14.92 -1.17
C TYR A 109 0.44 14.25 -1.63
N PHE A 110 0.71 14.23 -2.94
CA PHE A 110 1.87 13.54 -3.49
C PHE A 110 3.19 14.19 -3.05
N ALA A 111 3.20 15.52 -2.86
CA ALA A 111 4.37 16.28 -2.38
C ALA A 111 4.60 16.19 -0.86
N ARG A 112 3.64 15.69 -0.07
CA ARG A 112 3.80 15.56 1.39
C ARG A 112 4.90 14.54 1.71
N ILE A 113 5.83 14.92 2.60
CA ILE A 113 6.89 14.03 3.09
C ILE A 113 6.27 12.96 3.99
N PRO A 114 6.57 11.66 3.78
CA PRO A 114 6.17 10.57 4.66
C PRO A 114 6.70 10.70 6.11
N PRO A 115 6.05 10.06 7.10
CA PRO A 115 4.88 9.18 6.99
C PRO A 115 3.57 9.93 6.76
N LYS A 116 2.73 9.39 5.88
CA LYS A 116 1.41 9.92 5.52
C LYS A 116 0.44 8.78 5.24
N SER A 117 -0.83 8.97 5.58
CA SER A 117 -1.89 8.03 5.26
C SER A 117 -3.08 8.71 4.58
N LEU A 118 -3.94 7.91 3.98
CA LEU A 118 -5.14 8.31 3.25
C LEU A 118 -6.35 7.51 3.74
N ASP A 119 -7.52 8.04 3.43
CA ASP A 119 -8.74 7.26 3.38
C ASP A 119 -9.05 6.83 1.94
N ARG A 120 -9.78 5.73 1.77
CA ARG A 120 -10.28 5.26 0.46
C ARG A 120 -11.08 6.34 -0.26
N ASP A 121 -11.78 7.17 0.50
CA ASP A 121 -12.69 8.19 0.00
C ASP A 121 -12.00 9.49 -0.42
N ASP A 122 -10.69 9.62 -0.21
CA ASP A 122 -9.91 10.72 -0.75
C ASP A 122 -9.92 10.70 -2.29
N PHE A 123 -9.56 11.80 -2.96
CA PHE A 123 -9.49 11.91 -4.43
C PHE A 123 -10.83 11.73 -5.16
N ARG A 124 -11.94 12.21 -4.58
CA ARG A 124 -13.29 12.12 -5.18
C ARG A 124 -13.41 12.76 -6.58
N GLY A 125 -12.51 13.68 -6.93
CA GLY A 125 -12.51 14.36 -8.23
C GLY A 125 -12.06 13.47 -9.40
N TRP A 126 -11.38 12.36 -9.13
CA TRP A 126 -10.74 11.55 -10.18
C TRP A 126 -11.74 10.88 -11.12
N THR A 127 -12.81 10.28 -10.59
CA THR A 127 -13.84 9.64 -11.43
C THR A 127 -14.55 10.66 -12.32
N ARG A 128 -14.79 11.87 -11.81
CA ARG A 128 -15.40 12.96 -12.57
C ARG A 128 -14.51 13.46 -13.70
N ALA A 129 -13.19 13.45 -13.51
CA ALA A 129 -12.24 13.92 -14.52
C ALA A 129 -12.28 13.06 -15.79
N VAL A 130 -12.70 11.79 -15.68
CA VAL A 130 -12.80 10.83 -16.80
C VAL A 130 -14.24 10.62 -17.30
N ASP A 131 -15.19 11.45 -16.89
CA ASP A 131 -16.62 11.31 -17.26
C ASP A 131 -16.85 11.35 -18.78
N GLY A 132 -16.04 12.10 -19.51
CA GLY A 132 -16.14 12.23 -20.97
C GLY A 132 -15.51 11.08 -21.77
N LEU A 133 -14.78 10.17 -21.11
CA LEU A 133 -14.07 9.08 -21.77
C LEU A 133 -14.92 7.81 -21.88
N SER A 134 -14.57 6.96 -22.84
CA SER A 134 -15.09 5.58 -22.93
C SER A 134 -14.71 4.80 -21.66
N ASP A 135 -15.41 3.70 -21.36
CA ASP A 135 -15.12 2.92 -20.15
C ASP A 135 -13.69 2.38 -20.11
N SER A 136 -13.16 1.91 -21.25
CA SER A 136 -11.78 1.43 -21.34
C SER A 136 -10.77 2.56 -21.14
N ASP A 137 -10.96 3.70 -21.80
CA ASP A 137 -10.03 4.83 -21.70
C ASP A 137 -10.08 5.47 -20.31
N ALA A 138 -11.26 5.56 -19.71
CA ALA A 138 -11.44 6.04 -18.34
C ALA A 138 -10.71 5.14 -17.33
N VAL A 139 -10.88 3.82 -17.43
CA VAL A 139 -10.20 2.85 -16.56
C VAL A 139 -8.69 2.88 -16.77
N ALA A 140 -8.22 2.85 -18.02
CA ALA A 140 -6.79 2.94 -18.34
C ALA A 140 -6.17 4.24 -17.80
N THR A 141 -6.85 5.37 -17.94
CA THR A 141 -6.39 6.68 -17.41
C THR A 141 -6.31 6.68 -15.89
N LEU A 142 -7.32 6.14 -15.18
CA LEU A 142 -7.28 6.02 -13.72
C LEU A 142 -6.17 5.06 -13.25
N ALA A 143 -5.99 3.92 -13.92
CA ALA A 143 -4.91 2.98 -13.61
C ALA A 143 -3.53 3.62 -13.79
N ALA A 144 -3.32 4.34 -14.90
CA ALA A 144 -2.10 5.08 -15.16
C ALA A 144 -1.86 6.19 -14.13
N THR A 145 -2.92 6.87 -13.69
CA THR A 145 -2.83 7.88 -12.61
C THR A 145 -2.43 7.24 -11.27
N SER A 146 -2.98 6.06 -10.93
CA SER A 146 -2.54 5.29 -9.76
C SER A 146 -1.08 4.84 -9.86
N ALA A 147 -0.64 4.36 -11.03
CA ALA A 147 0.77 4.02 -11.27
C ALA A 147 1.69 5.25 -11.12
N GLY A 148 1.28 6.40 -11.65
CA GLY A 148 1.96 7.67 -11.49
C GLY A 148 2.05 8.12 -10.03
N ALA A 149 0.97 7.96 -9.25
CA ALA A 149 0.97 8.24 -7.81
C ALA A 149 1.96 7.34 -7.05
N VAL A 150 2.04 6.05 -7.39
CA VAL A 150 3.06 5.14 -6.86
C VAL A 150 4.46 5.62 -7.24
N ALA A 151 4.70 6.00 -8.50
CA ALA A 151 5.99 6.49 -8.96
C ALA A 151 6.46 7.73 -8.18
N ARG A 152 5.56 8.70 -7.95
CA ARG A 152 5.82 9.86 -7.05
C ARG A 152 6.07 9.43 -5.61
N GLY A 153 5.41 8.37 -5.16
CA GLY A 153 5.69 7.74 -3.87
C GLY A 153 7.13 7.22 -3.78
N LEU A 154 7.60 6.52 -4.81
CA LEU A 154 8.94 5.93 -4.84
C LEU A 154 10.06 6.98 -4.73
N GLU A 155 9.83 8.22 -5.17
CA GLU A 155 10.77 9.34 -5.01
C GLU A 155 11.12 9.64 -3.53
N HIS A 156 10.23 9.28 -2.58
CA HIS A 156 10.48 9.44 -1.15
C HIS A 156 11.35 8.32 -0.54
N CYS A 157 11.65 7.26 -1.30
CA CYS A 157 12.46 6.15 -0.79
C CYS A 157 13.90 6.63 -0.48
N PRO A 158 14.49 6.25 0.67
CA PRO A 158 15.82 6.72 1.05
C PRO A 158 16.94 6.36 0.07
N SER A 159 16.76 5.27 -0.68
CA SER A 159 17.61 4.89 -1.82
C SER A 159 16.83 3.99 -2.77
N ALA A 160 17.32 3.87 -4.01
CA ALA A 160 16.71 3.01 -5.02
C ALA A 160 16.64 1.55 -4.53
N PRO A 161 15.45 0.94 -4.50
CA PRO A 161 15.32 -0.46 -4.15
C PRO A 161 15.88 -1.37 -5.25
N GLU A 162 16.25 -2.58 -4.87
CA GLU A 162 16.63 -3.66 -5.78
C GLU A 162 15.46 -4.07 -6.67
N ARG A 163 14.26 -4.12 -6.09
CA ARG A 163 13.01 -4.50 -6.76
C ARG A 163 11.79 -4.02 -5.98
N ILE A 164 10.65 -3.98 -6.67
CA ILE A 164 9.32 -3.78 -6.10
C ILE A 164 8.56 -5.09 -6.20
N LEU A 165 8.04 -5.56 -5.07
CA LEU A 165 7.18 -6.73 -4.96
C LEU A 165 5.74 -6.27 -4.71
N VAL A 166 4.86 -6.50 -5.67
CA VAL A 166 3.47 -6.01 -5.66
C VAL A 166 2.55 -7.05 -5.02
N THR A 167 1.73 -6.61 -4.07
CA THR A 167 0.72 -7.39 -3.34
C THR A 167 -0.67 -6.73 -3.46
N GLY A 168 -1.71 -7.38 -2.93
CA GLY A 168 -3.08 -6.87 -3.02
C GLY A 168 -3.70 -7.05 -4.40
N GLY A 169 -4.97 -6.67 -4.56
CA GLY A 169 -5.75 -6.96 -5.77
C GLY A 169 -5.16 -6.36 -7.05
N GLY A 170 -4.53 -5.18 -6.98
CA GLY A 170 -3.97 -4.50 -8.16
C GLY A 170 -2.85 -5.26 -8.86
N ARG A 171 -2.16 -6.18 -8.16
CA ARG A 171 -1.15 -7.05 -8.80
C ARG A 171 -1.73 -7.98 -9.88
N LYS A 172 -3.05 -8.23 -9.83
CA LYS A 172 -3.78 -9.08 -10.79
C LYS A 172 -4.24 -8.30 -12.02
N ASN A 173 -4.01 -6.98 -12.07
CA ASN A 173 -4.25 -6.16 -13.24
C ASN A 173 -2.96 -6.06 -14.07
N PRO A 174 -2.81 -6.83 -15.17
CA PRO A 174 -1.60 -6.84 -15.99
C PRO A 174 -1.27 -5.46 -16.59
N GLY A 175 -2.28 -4.70 -17.04
CA GLY A 175 -2.06 -3.36 -17.58
C GLY A 175 -1.49 -2.40 -16.54
N LEU A 176 -1.99 -2.46 -15.29
CA LEU A 176 -1.43 -1.68 -14.19
C LEU A 176 0.01 -2.12 -13.87
N MET A 177 0.29 -3.42 -13.89
CA MET A 177 1.65 -3.95 -13.66
C MET A 177 2.64 -3.49 -14.73
N GLU A 178 2.23 -3.45 -16.00
CA GLU A 178 3.03 -2.90 -17.10
C GLU A 178 3.32 -1.41 -16.93
N MET A 179 2.29 -0.61 -16.58
CA MET A 179 2.46 0.82 -16.30
C MET A 179 3.43 1.07 -15.14
N LEU A 180 3.32 0.28 -14.05
CA LEU A 180 4.25 0.36 -12.92
C LEU A 180 5.67 0.01 -13.33
N ALA A 181 5.86 -1.06 -14.12
CA ALA A 181 7.18 -1.46 -14.62
C ALA A 181 7.82 -0.39 -15.51
N GLY A 182 7.02 0.33 -16.31
CA GLY A 182 7.50 1.42 -17.16
C GLY A 182 7.91 2.69 -16.39
N LEU A 183 7.33 2.92 -15.20
CA LEU A 183 7.59 4.09 -14.37
C LEU A 183 8.62 3.86 -13.26
N ALA A 184 8.79 2.62 -12.80
CA ALA A 184 9.65 2.30 -11.68
C ALA A 184 11.15 2.32 -12.08
N PRO A 185 12.05 2.73 -11.16
CA PRO A 185 13.50 2.75 -11.42
C PRO A 185 14.16 1.36 -11.32
N CYS A 186 13.38 0.31 -11.08
CA CYS A 186 13.85 -1.05 -10.81
C CYS A 186 12.77 -2.07 -11.21
N PRO A 187 13.11 -3.37 -11.28
CA PRO A 187 12.15 -4.41 -11.63
C PRO A 187 10.92 -4.42 -10.71
N VAL A 188 9.75 -4.54 -11.32
CA VAL A 188 8.45 -4.71 -10.65
C VAL A 188 7.97 -6.13 -10.92
N ALA A 189 7.59 -6.84 -9.87
CA ALA A 189 7.09 -8.21 -9.97
C ALA A 189 5.95 -8.45 -8.98
N PRO A 190 4.98 -9.32 -9.30
CA PRO A 190 4.06 -9.82 -8.29
C PRO A 190 4.84 -10.58 -7.20
N VAL A 191 4.36 -10.57 -5.97
CA VAL A 191 4.98 -11.28 -4.84
C VAL A 191 5.04 -12.81 -5.03
N GLU A 192 4.20 -13.36 -5.91
CA GLU A 192 4.17 -14.77 -6.29
C GLU A 192 5.50 -15.22 -6.94
N ASP A 193 6.20 -14.35 -7.66
CA ASP A 193 7.48 -14.67 -8.31
C ASP A 193 8.59 -15.01 -7.30
N VAL A 194 8.41 -14.64 -6.04
CA VAL A 194 9.34 -14.92 -4.94
C VAL A 194 8.77 -15.94 -3.94
N GLY A 195 7.71 -16.65 -4.33
CA GLY A 195 7.10 -17.72 -3.54
C GLY A 195 6.23 -17.24 -2.38
N LEU A 196 5.79 -15.98 -2.41
CA LEU A 196 4.84 -15.44 -1.43
C LEU A 196 3.42 -15.43 -2.00
N ASP A 197 2.42 -15.36 -1.13
CA ASP A 197 1.02 -15.27 -1.51
C ASP A 197 0.50 -13.84 -1.27
N GLY A 198 0.21 -13.11 -2.36
CA GLY A 198 -0.22 -11.72 -2.29
C GLY A 198 -1.66 -11.51 -1.81
N ASP A 199 -2.49 -12.56 -1.75
CA ASP A 199 -3.83 -12.47 -1.15
C ASP A 199 -3.77 -12.70 0.37
N MET A 200 -2.74 -13.40 0.86
CA MET A 200 -2.59 -13.74 2.28
C MET A 200 -1.68 -12.79 3.06
N LEU A 201 -0.89 -11.98 2.36
CA LEU A 201 0.16 -11.14 2.95
C LEU A 201 -0.34 -10.21 4.08
N GLU A 202 -1.51 -9.58 3.91
CA GLU A 202 -2.09 -8.73 4.95
C GLU A 202 -2.54 -9.54 6.18
N ALA A 203 -3.23 -10.67 5.97
CA ALA A 203 -3.64 -11.55 7.06
C ALA A 203 -2.44 -12.12 7.84
N GLN A 204 -1.39 -12.51 7.12
CA GLN A 204 -0.13 -12.96 7.71
C GLN A 204 0.58 -11.83 8.46
N ALA A 205 0.52 -10.59 7.97
CA ALA A 205 1.05 -9.44 8.69
C ALA A 205 0.36 -9.25 10.05
N PHE A 206 -0.96 -9.41 10.11
CA PHE A 206 -1.69 -9.37 11.38
C PHE A 206 -1.30 -10.52 12.32
N ALA A 207 -1.12 -11.74 11.80
CA ALA A 207 -0.63 -12.87 12.61
C ALA A 207 0.78 -12.60 13.16
N TYR A 208 1.68 -12.03 12.34
CA TYR A 208 3.02 -11.64 12.75
C TYR A 208 2.99 -10.55 13.83
N LEU A 209 2.15 -9.52 13.67
CA LEU A 209 1.95 -8.49 14.68
C LEU A 209 1.43 -9.09 16.00
N ALA A 210 0.47 -10.02 15.95
CA ALA A 210 -0.02 -10.69 17.16
C ALA A 210 1.10 -11.39 17.95
N VAL A 211 2.04 -12.05 17.27
CA VAL A 211 3.21 -12.65 17.91
C VAL A 211 4.12 -11.58 18.53
N ARG A 212 4.30 -10.44 17.86
CA ARG A 212 5.07 -9.31 18.41
C ARG A 212 4.42 -8.75 19.68
N VAL A 213 3.09 -8.58 19.68
CA VAL A 213 2.33 -8.16 20.88
C VAL A 213 2.53 -9.16 22.02
N LEU A 214 2.39 -10.46 21.77
CA LEU A 214 2.59 -11.50 22.79
C LEU A 214 4.02 -11.52 23.37
N ARG A 215 5.01 -11.06 22.58
CA ARG A 215 6.41 -10.96 23.00
C ARG A 215 6.80 -9.58 23.58
N GLY A 216 5.84 -8.65 23.70
CA GLY A 216 6.12 -7.29 24.17
C GLY A 216 7.00 -6.47 23.20
N LEU A 217 7.01 -6.82 21.92
CA LEU A 217 7.79 -6.14 20.89
C LEU A 217 7.00 -4.99 20.26
N PRO A 218 7.66 -3.92 19.77
CA PRO A 218 7.00 -2.83 19.07
C PRO A 218 6.24 -3.32 17.83
N THR A 219 5.11 -2.69 17.52
CA THR A 219 4.29 -2.96 16.32
C THR A 219 4.37 -1.85 15.28
N SER A 220 4.90 -0.69 15.65
CA SER A 220 5.15 0.44 14.77
C SER A 220 6.37 1.25 15.24
N ALA A 221 6.87 2.11 14.37
CA ALA A 221 8.04 2.97 14.60
C ALA A 221 7.90 4.30 13.86
N PRO A 222 8.78 5.29 14.14
CA PRO A 222 8.73 6.59 13.47
C PRO A 222 8.73 6.49 11.94
N GLY A 223 9.52 5.58 11.36
CA GLY A 223 9.57 5.37 9.90
C GLY A 223 8.33 4.71 9.29
N THR A 224 7.43 4.14 10.09
CA THR A 224 6.23 3.45 9.58
C THR A 224 4.98 4.31 9.68
N THR A 225 4.67 4.82 10.87
CA THR A 225 3.40 5.52 11.14
C THR A 225 3.60 6.95 11.64
N GLY A 226 4.85 7.39 11.86
CA GLY A 226 5.15 8.73 12.36
C GLY A 226 5.08 8.89 13.88
N VAL A 227 4.86 7.82 14.64
CA VAL A 227 4.99 7.86 16.11
C VAL A 227 6.38 8.33 16.54
N ALA A 228 6.49 9.02 17.68
CA ALA A 228 7.76 9.61 18.13
C ALA A 228 8.84 8.59 18.52
N ALA A 229 8.45 7.38 18.89
CA ALA A 229 9.33 6.28 19.28
C ALA A 229 8.69 4.94 18.87
N PRO A 230 9.42 3.81 18.86
CA PRO A 230 8.80 2.50 18.67
C PRO A 230 7.69 2.24 19.68
N VAL A 231 6.50 1.89 19.20
CA VAL A 231 5.30 1.68 20.03
C VAL A 231 4.82 0.24 19.89
N GLY A 232 4.56 -0.40 21.03
CA GLY A 232 3.77 -1.63 21.08
C GLY A 232 2.27 -1.33 21.08
N GLY A 233 1.49 -2.15 20.40
CA GLY A 233 0.03 -2.00 20.35
C GLY A 233 -0.69 -3.33 20.54
N GLY A 234 -2.00 -3.33 20.24
CA GLY A 234 -2.83 -4.52 20.29
C GLY A 234 -3.37 -4.86 21.68
N GLN A 235 -4.37 -5.71 21.73
CA GLN A 235 -4.98 -6.21 22.95
C GLN A 235 -4.97 -7.74 22.92
N VAL A 236 -4.44 -8.34 23.99
CA VAL A 236 -4.46 -9.81 24.15
C VAL A 236 -5.77 -10.18 24.84
N SER A 237 -6.63 -10.88 24.12
CA SER A 237 -7.86 -11.48 24.64
C SER A 237 -7.64 -12.97 24.86
N ARG A 238 -7.93 -13.49 26.06
CA ARG A 238 -7.84 -14.92 26.36
C ARG A 238 -9.21 -15.57 26.27
N PRO A 239 -9.31 -16.84 25.80
CA PRO A 239 -10.54 -17.61 25.92
C PRO A 239 -11.01 -17.62 27.38
N GLY A 240 -12.18 -17.02 27.66
CA GLY A 240 -12.75 -16.85 29.01
C GLY A 240 -12.80 -15.42 29.55
N ASP A 241 -12.12 -14.44 28.93
CA ASP A 241 -12.19 -13.03 29.40
C ASP A 241 -13.56 -12.37 29.13
N VAL A 242 -14.35 -12.93 28.19
CA VAL A 242 -15.66 -12.41 27.79
C VAL A 242 -16.75 -12.65 28.86
N THR A 243 -16.64 -13.71 29.67
CA THR A 243 -17.67 -14.03 30.69
C THR A 243 -17.58 -13.17 31.96
N ARG A 244 -16.48 -12.43 32.18
CA ARG A 244 -16.34 -11.52 33.34
C ARG A 244 -16.91 -10.12 33.10
N ARG A 245 -17.02 -9.66 31.86
CA ARG A 245 -17.60 -8.32 31.55
C ARG A 245 -19.13 -8.29 31.52
N ALA A 246 -19.79 -9.44 31.45
CA ALA A 246 -21.25 -9.54 31.49
C ALA A 246 -21.83 -9.70 32.92
N ARG A 247 -21.00 -9.62 33.96
CA ARG A 247 -21.41 -9.79 35.37
C ARG A 247 -20.99 -8.61 36.27
N ALA A 248 -20.62 -7.47 35.69
CA ALA A 248 -20.29 -6.24 36.40
C ALA A 248 -21.22 -5.11 35.97
#